data_AF-A0A9Q0PPD6-F1
#
_entry.id   AF-A0A9Q0PPD6-F1
#
_cell.length_a   1.000
_cell.length_b   1.000
_cell.length_c   1.000
_cell.angle_alpha   90.00
_cell.angle_beta   90.00
_cell.angle_gamma   90.00
#
_symmetry.space_group_name_H-M   'P 1'
#
loop_
_entity.id
_entity.type
_entity.pdbx_description
1 polymer ?
#
loop_
_entity_poly.entity_id
_entity_poly.type
_entity_poly.pdbx_seq_one_letter_code
_entity_poly.pdbx_strand_id
1 'polypeptide(L)'
;MEQPFRVCIFCIRTFIHRVLEPPDDVKKLFQDYSQNGTMSMDGLLKFLSKVQGQNNAKEDDAEVIFNSLKHLNIFPRKGLNLEAFYRYLLGDLNTPLSPRVHQDMTAPLAHYFMYTGHNSYLTGNQFSSKSSVRPIKKALQNGVRVIELDLWPARNIKSVVLHGGNNDVEVRHGGTLTTSVKLLKCLRAIKEFAFQVSEYPVVITFEDHLTADLQEKVAKMVTKTFGGMLYRPEIDGLEKLSPESLKKKILISTKPPREYLETQNSNSPHKSEKTSEEQGG
;
A
#
# COMPACT_ATOMS: atom_id res chain seq x y z
N MET A 1 0.02 31.26 -25.79
CA MET A 1 0.62 32.29 -24.90
C MET A 1 2.10 31.99 -24.83
N GLU A 2 2.94 32.87 -25.37
CA GLU A 2 4.40 32.67 -25.37
C GLU A 2 4.97 33.14 -24.03
N GLN A 3 5.72 32.28 -23.33
CA GLN A 3 6.47 32.68 -22.15
C GLN A 3 7.97 32.60 -22.46
N PRO A 4 8.67 33.74 -22.53
CA PRO A 4 10.11 33.74 -22.73
C PRO A 4 10.82 33.45 -21.40
N PHE A 5 11.83 32.57 -21.44
CA PHE A 5 12.69 32.33 -20.29
C PHE A 5 14.15 32.48 -20.69
N ARG A 6 14.93 33.14 -19.84
CA ARG A 6 16.34 33.46 -20.09
C ARG A 6 17.21 32.26 -19.69
N VAL A 7 17.91 31.66 -20.64
CA VAL A 7 18.82 30.54 -20.39
C VAL A 7 20.23 31.06 -20.06
N CYS A 8 20.64 32.17 -20.68
CA CYS A 8 21.81 32.96 -20.29
C CYS A 8 21.72 34.42 -20.80
N ILE A 9 22.71 35.26 -20.52
CA ILE A 9 22.73 36.71 -20.79
C ILE A 9 22.39 37.04 -22.26
N PHE A 10 22.80 36.20 -23.21
CA PHE A 10 22.60 36.37 -24.66
C PHE A 10 21.66 35.33 -25.30
N CYS A 11 21.11 34.38 -24.54
CA CYS A 11 20.22 33.36 -25.08
C CYS A 11 18.85 33.40 -24.39
N ILE A 12 17.87 33.95 -25.11
CA ILE A 12 16.45 33.83 -24.77
C ILE A 12 15.92 32.62 -25.54
N ARG A 13 15.40 31.62 -24.82
CA ARG A 13 14.62 30.54 -25.45
C ARG A 13 13.15 30.85 -25.25
N THR A 14 12.41 30.95 -26.35
CA THR A 14 10.95 31.01 -26.31
C THR A 14 10.47 29.57 -26.24
N PHE A 15 9.96 29.16 -25.08
CA PHE A 15 9.19 27.93 -25.02
C PHE A 15 7.83 28.25 -25.61
N ILE A 16 7.62 27.86 -26.88
CA ILE A 16 6.28 27.89 -27.46
C ILE A 16 5.51 26.82 -26.70
N HIS A 17 4.76 27.24 -25.67
CA HIS A 17 3.64 26.46 -25.17
C HIS A 17 2.66 26.43 -26.33
N ARG A 18 2.85 25.48 -27.26
CA ARG A 18 1.82 25.13 -28.22
C ARG A 18 0.62 24.84 -27.35
N VAL A 19 -0.39 25.70 -27.41
CA VAL A 19 -1.71 25.31 -26.94
C VAL A 19 -1.93 23.99 -27.68
N LEU A 20 -2.00 22.89 -26.94
CA LEU A 20 -2.23 21.57 -27.52
C LEU A 20 -3.56 21.71 -28.23
N GLU A 21 -3.52 21.96 -29.54
CA GLU A 21 -4.75 21.93 -30.31
C GLU A 21 -5.31 20.51 -30.17
N PRO A 22 -6.62 20.37 -29.92
CA PRO A 22 -7.24 19.07 -29.89
C PRO A 22 -6.91 18.32 -31.20
N PRO A 23 -6.43 17.08 -31.15
CA PRO A 23 -6.17 16.32 -32.36
C PRO A 23 -7.45 16.06 -33.16
N ASP A 24 -7.32 15.69 -34.43
CA ASP A 24 -8.47 15.64 -35.35
C ASP A 24 -9.51 14.58 -34.98
N ASP A 25 -9.10 13.50 -34.34
CA ASP A 25 -9.99 12.49 -33.77
C ASP A 25 -10.83 13.05 -32.61
N VAL A 26 -10.24 13.84 -31.72
CA VAL A 26 -10.95 14.55 -30.64
C VAL A 26 -11.90 15.60 -31.20
N LYS A 27 -11.48 16.34 -32.24
CA LYS A 27 -12.35 17.31 -32.92
C LYS A 27 -13.57 16.63 -33.53
N LYS A 28 -13.37 15.52 -34.24
CA LYS A 28 -14.45 14.74 -34.84
C LYS A 28 -15.37 14.15 -33.78
N LEU A 29 -14.80 13.57 -32.72
CA LEU A 29 -15.55 13.04 -31.59
C LEU A 29 -16.40 14.12 -30.92
N PHE A 30 -15.86 15.33 -30.71
CA PHE A 30 -16.63 16.44 -30.18
C PHE A 30 -17.79 16.83 -31.11
N GLN A 31 -17.57 16.87 -32.43
CA GLN A 31 -18.61 17.18 -33.42
C GLN A 31 -19.76 16.18 -33.39
N ASP A 32 -19.47 14.88 -33.23
CA ASP A 32 -20.49 13.82 -33.18
C ASP A 32 -21.49 13.98 -32.01
N TYR A 33 -21.09 14.68 -30.95
CA TYR A 33 -21.88 14.90 -29.73
C TYR A 33 -22.18 16.38 -29.43
N SER A 34 -21.94 17.29 -30.38
CA SER A 34 -22.18 18.72 -30.23
C SER A 34 -23.05 19.29 -31.35
N GLN A 35 -23.66 20.44 -31.11
CA GLN A 35 -24.38 21.22 -32.11
C GLN A 35 -23.85 22.65 -32.11
N ASN A 36 -23.56 23.20 -33.29
CA ASN A 36 -23.04 24.56 -33.46
C ASN A 36 -21.80 24.85 -32.57
N GLY A 37 -20.89 23.86 -32.46
CA GLY A 37 -19.66 23.98 -31.68
C GLY A 37 -19.84 23.91 -30.15
N THR A 38 -21.03 23.52 -29.68
CA THR A 38 -21.35 23.42 -28.25
C THR A 38 -21.96 22.06 -27.92
N MET A 39 -21.35 21.33 -26.99
CA MET A 39 -21.86 20.08 -26.42
C MET A 39 -22.80 20.39 -25.25
N SER A 40 -24.06 20.03 -25.40
CA SER A 40 -25.07 20.19 -24.33
C SER A 40 -24.90 19.12 -23.25
N MET A 41 -25.67 19.22 -22.16
CA MET A 41 -25.71 18.19 -21.11
C MET A 41 -26.10 16.82 -21.66
N ASP A 42 -27.13 16.76 -22.52
CA ASP A 42 -27.55 15.54 -23.22
C ASP A 42 -26.46 14.99 -24.14
N GLY A 43 -25.74 15.87 -24.85
CA GLY A 43 -24.58 15.47 -25.65
C GLY A 43 -23.47 14.84 -24.82
N LEU A 44 -23.17 15.43 -23.66
CA LEU A 44 -22.17 14.89 -22.74
C LEU A 44 -22.62 13.54 -22.15
N LEU A 45 -23.87 13.39 -21.72
CA LEU A 45 -24.39 12.11 -21.21
C LEU A 45 -24.30 11.00 -22.26
N LYS A 46 -24.65 11.30 -23.51
CA LYS A 46 -24.50 10.36 -24.62
C LYS A 46 -23.04 9.97 -24.85
N PHE A 47 -22.12 10.93 -24.76
CA PHE A 47 -20.68 10.66 -24.84
C PHE A 47 -20.20 9.76 -23.69
N LEU A 48 -20.58 10.07 -22.44
CA LEU A 48 -20.20 9.28 -21.26
C LEU A 48 -20.70 7.84 -21.37
N SER A 49 -21.95 7.66 -21.81
CA SER A 49 -22.55 6.34 -22.00
C SER A 49 -21.91 5.57 -23.16
N LYS A 50 -21.87 6.16 -24.37
CA LYS A 50 -21.50 5.45 -25.60
C LYS A 50 -19.99 5.31 -25.82
N VAL A 51 -19.18 6.23 -25.26
CA VAL A 51 -17.74 6.30 -25.51
C VAL A 51 -16.95 5.94 -24.26
N GLN A 52 -17.31 6.49 -23.10
CA GLN A 52 -16.61 6.20 -21.84
C GLN A 52 -17.09 4.91 -21.15
N GLY A 53 -18.09 4.21 -21.71
CA GLY A 53 -18.64 2.99 -21.14
C GLY A 53 -19.38 3.19 -19.81
N GLN A 54 -19.75 4.43 -19.48
CA GLN A 54 -20.47 4.77 -18.27
C GLN A 54 -21.97 4.55 -18.50
N ASN A 55 -22.38 3.28 -18.59
CA ASN A 55 -23.73 2.87 -18.96
C ASN A 55 -24.85 3.41 -18.06
N ASN A 56 -24.50 3.86 -16.84
CA ASN A 56 -25.43 4.43 -15.86
C ASN A 56 -25.14 5.92 -15.56
N ALA A 57 -24.45 6.64 -16.46
CA ALA A 57 -24.16 8.06 -16.27
C ALA A 57 -25.46 8.87 -16.05
N LYS A 58 -25.52 9.63 -14.95
CA LYS A 58 -26.64 10.47 -14.57
C LYS A 58 -26.34 11.94 -14.83
N GLU A 59 -27.39 12.76 -14.82
CA GLU A 59 -27.25 14.23 -14.93
C GLU A 59 -26.25 14.78 -13.91
N ASP A 60 -26.25 14.26 -12.67
CA ASP A 60 -25.30 14.64 -11.62
C ASP A 60 -23.83 14.45 -12.04
N ASP A 61 -23.51 13.35 -12.75
CA ASP A 61 -22.14 13.05 -13.20
C ASP A 61 -21.68 14.08 -14.24
N ALA A 62 -22.58 14.41 -15.17
CA ALA A 62 -22.34 15.42 -16.19
C ALA A 62 -22.26 16.83 -15.56
N GLU A 63 -23.06 17.11 -14.54
CA GLU A 63 -23.02 18.39 -13.82
C GLU A 63 -21.69 18.61 -13.09
N VAL A 64 -21.12 17.57 -12.47
CA VAL A 64 -19.78 17.63 -11.84
C VAL A 64 -18.72 18.06 -12.86
N ILE A 65 -18.74 17.47 -14.06
CA ILE A 65 -17.82 17.83 -15.15
C ILE A 65 -18.01 19.29 -15.57
N PHE A 66 -19.25 19.72 -15.79
CA PHE A 66 -19.57 21.11 -16.12
C PHE A 66 -19.08 22.09 -15.04
N ASN A 67 -19.35 21.79 -13.77
CA ASN A 67 -18.94 22.62 -12.64
C ASN A 67 -17.43 22.74 -12.51
N SER A 68 -16.70 21.64 -12.75
CA SER A 68 -15.23 21.64 -12.71
C SER A 68 -14.61 22.61 -13.71
N LEU A 69 -15.30 22.93 -14.81
CA LEU A 69 -14.79 23.78 -15.89
C LEU A 69 -15.28 25.24 -15.82
N LYS A 70 -16.21 25.55 -14.90
CA LYS A 70 -16.81 26.90 -14.75
C LYS A 70 -15.80 28.02 -14.51
N HIS A 71 -14.70 27.73 -13.81
CA HIS A 71 -13.66 28.71 -13.46
C HIS A 71 -12.88 29.25 -14.68
N LEU A 72 -13.03 28.64 -15.85
CA LEU A 72 -12.30 29.05 -17.06
C LEU A 72 -12.90 30.30 -17.73
N ASN A 73 -14.04 30.84 -17.25
CA ASN A 73 -14.76 31.96 -17.89
C ASN A 73 -15.08 31.73 -19.40
N ILE A 74 -15.06 30.48 -19.85
CA ILE A 74 -15.33 30.07 -21.25
C ILE A 74 -16.85 30.02 -21.54
N PHE A 75 -17.70 30.48 -20.62
CA PHE A 75 -19.15 30.34 -20.74
C PHE A 75 -19.85 31.62 -21.21
N PRO A 76 -20.26 31.66 -22.48
CA PRO A 76 -21.56 32.17 -22.84
C PRO A 76 -22.42 30.97 -23.28
N ARG A 77 -23.36 30.53 -22.43
CA ARG A 77 -24.50 29.63 -22.74
C ARG A 77 -24.25 28.10 -22.68
N LYS A 78 -24.93 27.45 -21.73
CA LYS A 78 -25.55 26.10 -21.79
C LYS A 78 -24.75 24.87 -22.32
N GLY A 79 -23.43 24.87 -22.41
CA GLY A 79 -22.68 23.71 -22.90
C GLY A 79 -21.15 23.78 -22.79
N LEU A 80 -20.47 22.69 -23.11
CA LEU A 80 -19.01 22.62 -23.27
C LEU A 80 -18.62 22.95 -24.70
N ASN A 81 -17.66 23.85 -24.91
CA ASN A 81 -17.02 23.99 -26.22
C ASN A 81 -15.87 22.98 -26.39
N LEU A 82 -15.27 22.93 -27.57
CA LEU A 82 -14.21 21.97 -27.91
C LEU A 82 -13.01 22.06 -26.94
N GLU A 83 -12.59 23.27 -26.58
CA GLU A 83 -11.47 23.48 -25.64
C GLU A 83 -11.81 22.94 -24.25
N ALA A 84 -13.02 23.21 -23.75
CA ALA A 84 -13.49 22.72 -22.46
C ALA A 84 -13.60 21.18 -22.45
N PHE A 85 -14.11 20.59 -23.53
CA PHE A 85 -14.18 19.13 -23.69
C PHE A 85 -12.79 18.49 -23.71
N TYR A 86 -11.85 19.05 -24.47
CA TYR A 86 -10.49 18.52 -24.53
C TYR A 86 -9.77 18.60 -23.18
N ARG A 87 -9.97 19.69 -22.43
CA ARG A 87 -9.47 19.80 -21.05
C ARG A 87 -10.08 18.76 -20.13
N TYR A 88 -11.36 18.47 -20.27
CA TYR A 88 -12.01 17.40 -19.51
C TYR A 88 -11.38 16.03 -19.82
N LEU A 89 -11.13 15.71 -21.09
CA LEU A 89 -10.52 14.43 -21.48
C LEU A 89 -9.15 14.20 -20.84
N LEU A 90 -8.39 15.29 -20.61
CA LEU A 90 -7.07 15.28 -19.97
C LEU A 90 -7.13 15.51 -18.45
N GLY A 91 -8.31 15.75 -17.90
CA GLY A 91 -8.50 16.10 -16.50
C GLY A 91 -8.68 14.88 -15.60
N ASP A 92 -8.58 15.10 -14.29
CA ASP A 92 -8.66 14.05 -13.28
C ASP A 92 -10.02 13.32 -13.26
N LEU A 93 -11.08 13.99 -13.74
CA LEU A 93 -12.42 13.39 -13.89
C LEU A 93 -12.51 12.34 -15.01
N ASN A 94 -11.50 12.24 -15.86
CA ASN A 94 -11.40 11.27 -16.95
C ASN A 94 -10.18 10.34 -16.82
N THR A 95 -9.82 10.00 -15.57
CA THR A 95 -8.69 9.10 -15.32
C THR A 95 -8.96 7.71 -15.93
N PRO A 96 -8.02 7.12 -16.70
CA PRO A 96 -8.24 5.82 -17.35
C PRO A 96 -8.39 4.64 -16.37
N LEU A 97 -7.97 4.83 -15.12
CA LEU A 97 -8.06 3.85 -14.05
C LEU A 97 -8.85 4.44 -12.87
N SER A 98 -9.83 3.69 -12.38
CA SER A 98 -10.50 4.05 -11.12
C SER A 98 -9.51 3.89 -9.96
N PRO A 99 -9.32 4.92 -9.11
CA PRO A 99 -8.45 4.81 -7.94
C PRO A 99 -9.07 3.97 -6.81
N ARG A 100 -10.32 3.48 -6.99
CA ARG A 100 -11.05 2.74 -5.97
C ARG A 100 -10.80 1.24 -6.11
N VAL A 101 -10.80 0.58 -4.96
CA VAL A 101 -10.78 -0.88 -4.86
C VAL A 101 -12.08 -1.42 -5.48
N HIS A 102 -11.93 -2.33 -6.44
CA HIS A 102 -13.03 -2.90 -7.22
C HIS A 102 -13.00 -4.43 -7.25
N GLN A 103 -11.95 -5.05 -6.70
CA GLN A 103 -11.87 -6.50 -6.55
C GLN A 103 -12.83 -6.95 -5.44
N ASP A 104 -13.27 -8.20 -5.49
CA ASP A 104 -13.87 -8.84 -4.31
C ASP A 104 -12.79 -8.92 -3.23
N MET A 105 -13.03 -8.31 -2.07
CA MET A 105 -12.11 -8.29 -0.93
C MET A 105 -12.55 -9.23 0.21
N THR A 106 -13.57 -10.06 -0.06
CA THR A 106 -14.17 -10.99 0.91
C THR A 106 -13.66 -12.44 0.75
N ALA A 107 -12.91 -12.74 -0.31
CA ALA A 107 -12.28 -14.04 -0.47
C ALA A 107 -11.17 -14.29 0.57
N PRO A 108 -10.73 -15.55 0.77
CA PRO A 108 -9.64 -15.87 1.70
C PRO A 108 -8.35 -15.12 1.39
N LEU A 109 -7.60 -14.72 2.43
CA LEU A 109 -6.36 -13.93 2.29
C LEU A 109 -5.33 -14.56 1.34
N ALA A 110 -5.29 -15.90 1.27
CA ALA A 110 -4.40 -16.65 0.39
C ALA A 110 -4.66 -16.44 -1.12
N HIS A 111 -5.81 -15.85 -1.50
CA HIS A 111 -6.17 -15.61 -2.89
C HIS A 111 -5.58 -14.29 -3.44
N TYR A 112 -4.91 -13.49 -2.60
CA TYR A 112 -4.42 -12.17 -2.98
C TYR A 112 -2.90 -12.12 -3.00
N PHE A 113 -2.35 -11.41 -3.98
CA PHE A 113 -0.97 -10.96 -3.90
C PHE A 113 -0.85 -9.84 -2.87
N MET A 114 0.10 -9.96 -1.95
CA MET A 114 0.41 -8.93 -0.98
C MET A 114 1.65 -8.15 -1.39
N TYR A 115 1.58 -6.82 -1.32
CA TYR A 115 2.77 -5.99 -1.51
C TYR A 115 3.68 -6.09 -0.28
N THR A 116 4.83 -6.75 -0.41
CA THR A 116 5.72 -7.08 0.71
C THR A 116 7.00 -6.25 0.74
N GLY A 117 7.48 -5.89 1.92
CA GLY A 117 8.78 -5.26 2.13
C GLY A 117 9.75 -6.20 2.86
N HIS A 118 10.90 -6.46 2.24
CA HIS A 118 11.98 -7.28 2.81
C HIS A 118 13.01 -6.40 3.52
N ASN A 119 13.46 -6.80 4.72
CA ASN A 119 14.35 -6.01 5.59
C ASN A 119 13.94 -4.53 5.66
N SER A 120 12.67 -4.30 5.98
CA SER A 120 11.98 -3.01 5.85
C SER A 120 12.57 -1.86 6.68
N TYR A 121 13.51 -2.17 7.58
CA TYR A 121 14.21 -1.25 8.45
C TYR A 121 15.54 -0.73 7.87
N LEU A 122 16.09 -1.35 6.82
CA LEU A 122 17.37 -0.94 6.21
C LEU A 122 17.21 0.31 5.34
N THR A 123 18.13 1.26 5.46
CA THR A 123 18.13 2.49 4.66
C THR A 123 18.96 2.37 3.37
N GLY A 124 19.55 1.22 3.11
CA GLY A 124 20.46 1.00 1.98
C GLY A 124 20.85 -0.47 1.85
N ASN A 125 22.14 -0.74 1.66
CA ASN A 125 22.66 -2.09 1.42
C ASN A 125 22.51 -3.06 2.62
N GLN A 126 22.61 -4.37 2.33
CA GLN A 126 22.43 -5.44 3.31
C GLN A 126 23.58 -5.60 4.32
N PHE A 127 24.75 -5.00 4.10
CA PHE A 127 25.97 -5.31 4.86
C PHE A 127 26.38 -4.24 5.86
N SER A 128 26.22 -2.96 5.54
CA SER A 128 26.79 -1.85 6.30
C SER A 128 25.90 -0.61 6.40
N SER A 129 24.69 -0.66 5.83
CA SER A 129 23.78 0.49 5.87
C SER A 129 23.17 0.70 7.27
N LYS A 130 22.51 1.86 7.45
CA LYS A 130 21.84 2.18 8.70
C LYS A 130 20.49 1.45 8.78
N SER A 131 20.06 1.15 9.99
CA SER A 131 18.68 0.75 10.30
C SER A 131 17.91 1.93 10.88
N SER A 132 16.69 2.17 10.39
CA SER A 132 15.82 3.23 10.91
C SER A 132 14.35 2.98 10.60
N VAL A 133 13.47 3.76 11.22
CA VAL A 133 12.01 3.71 10.95
C VAL A 133 11.60 4.40 9.65
N ARG A 134 12.50 5.18 9.01
CA ARG A 134 12.19 5.95 7.80
C ARG A 134 11.74 5.06 6.62
N PRO A 135 12.46 3.98 6.25
CA PRO A 135 12.02 3.07 5.19
C PRO A 135 10.68 2.39 5.52
N ILE A 136 10.44 2.02 6.79
CA ILE A 136 9.15 1.47 7.23
C ILE A 136 8.00 2.46 6.96
N LYS A 137 8.16 3.73 7.39
CA LYS A 137 7.15 4.78 7.13
C LYS A 137 6.89 4.93 5.62
N LYS A 138 7.96 5.01 4.83
CA LYS A 138 7.86 5.18 3.37
C LYS A 138 7.19 3.98 2.70
N ALA A 139 7.51 2.76 3.14
CA ALA A 139 6.89 1.53 2.63
C ALA A 139 5.38 1.54 2.86
N LEU A 140 4.94 1.84 4.09
CA LEU A 140 3.51 1.91 4.43
C LEU A 140 2.77 3.01 3.64
N GLN A 141 3.38 4.18 3.47
CA GLN A 141 2.83 5.28 2.65
C GLN A 141 2.76 4.93 1.15
N ASN A 142 3.61 4.02 0.68
CA ASN A 142 3.56 3.50 -0.68
C ASN A 142 2.60 2.30 -0.83
N GLY A 143 1.91 1.88 0.25
CA GLY A 143 0.94 0.80 0.21
C GLY A 143 1.46 -0.59 0.56
N VAL A 144 2.73 -0.76 0.96
CA VAL A 144 3.27 -2.07 1.41
C VAL A 144 2.43 -2.59 2.59
N ARG A 145 2.05 -3.87 2.53
CA ARG A 145 1.18 -4.56 3.51
C ARG A 145 1.91 -5.60 4.37
N VAL A 146 3.14 -5.98 4.03
CA VAL A 146 3.98 -6.85 4.88
C VAL A 146 5.27 -6.14 5.25
N ILE A 147 5.56 -6.02 6.54
CA ILE A 147 6.74 -5.36 7.08
C ILE A 147 7.58 -6.37 7.85
N GLU A 148 8.80 -6.60 7.39
CA GLU A 148 9.77 -7.47 8.07
C GLU A 148 10.61 -6.73 9.11
N LEU A 149 10.78 -7.36 10.28
CA LEU A 149 11.61 -6.90 11.39
C LEU A 149 12.41 -8.07 12.00
N ASP A 150 13.73 -8.01 11.88
CA ASP A 150 14.65 -9.01 12.42
C ASP A 150 15.00 -8.68 13.86
N LEU A 151 14.52 -9.49 14.80
CA LEU A 151 14.59 -9.20 16.22
C LEU A 151 15.86 -9.80 16.84
N TRP A 152 16.65 -8.96 17.51
CA TRP A 152 17.86 -9.37 18.20
C TRP A 152 17.92 -8.82 19.64
N PRO A 153 18.55 -9.55 20.58
CA PRO A 153 18.93 -8.98 21.85
C PRO A 153 19.87 -7.79 21.64
N ALA A 154 19.65 -6.69 22.36
CA ALA A 154 20.48 -5.50 22.24
C ALA A 154 21.95 -5.78 22.58
N ARG A 155 22.88 -5.43 21.68
CA ARG A 155 24.32 -5.70 21.85
C ARG A 155 25.03 -4.87 22.93
N ASN A 156 24.45 -3.74 23.38
CA ASN A 156 25.17 -2.70 24.14
C ASN A 156 24.61 -2.39 25.53
N ILE A 157 25.47 -2.54 26.55
CA ILE A 157 25.23 -2.18 27.96
C ILE A 157 24.94 -0.66 28.14
N LYS A 158 25.41 0.23 27.26
CA LYS A 158 25.03 1.66 27.35
C LYS A 158 23.53 1.92 27.08
N SER A 159 22.86 1.08 26.29
CA SER A 159 21.39 1.16 26.10
C SER A 159 20.64 0.61 27.32
N VAL A 160 21.25 -0.34 28.03
CA VAL A 160 20.76 -0.91 29.29
C VAL A 160 20.76 0.13 30.41
N VAL A 161 21.84 0.93 30.52
CA VAL A 161 22.06 1.83 31.65
C VAL A 161 21.16 3.08 31.61
N LEU A 162 20.80 3.58 30.42
CA LEU A 162 20.01 4.81 30.28
C LEU A 162 18.49 4.62 30.40
N HIS A 163 17.98 3.39 30.30
CA HIS A 163 16.52 3.13 30.29
C HIS A 163 16.07 1.95 31.14
N GLY A 164 16.89 1.48 32.09
CA GLY A 164 16.46 0.52 33.10
C GLY A 164 16.12 -0.87 32.54
N GLY A 165 17.16 -1.64 32.22
CA GLY A 165 17.06 -3.11 32.14
C GLY A 165 18.03 -3.74 31.15
N ASN A 166 18.70 -4.83 31.58
CA ASN A 166 19.68 -5.63 30.81
C ASN A 166 19.13 -6.31 29.54
N ASN A 167 17.83 -6.16 29.24
CA ASN A 167 17.08 -7.04 28.34
C ASN A 167 16.25 -6.24 27.32
N ASP A 168 16.85 -5.37 26.50
CA ASP A 168 16.14 -4.62 25.43
C ASP A 168 16.24 -5.31 24.07
N VAL A 169 15.28 -5.03 23.17
CA VAL A 169 15.20 -5.66 21.83
C VAL A 169 15.42 -4.64 20.73
N GLU A 170 16.30 -4.98 19.80
CA GLU A 170 16.65 -4.17 18.64
C GLU A 170 16.31 -4.88 17.33
N VAL A 171 16.16 -4.09 16.27
CA VAL A 171 15.96 -4.56 14.90
C VAL A 171 17.22 -4.29 14.11
N ARG A 172 17.82 -5.33 13.50
CA ARG A 172 19.04 -5.25 12.69
C ARG A 172 19.25 -6.52 11.86
N HIS A 173 20.05 -6.41 10.80
CA HIS A 173 20.42 -7.57 10.00
C HIS A 173 21.57 -8.33 10.68
N GLY A 174 21.31 -9.58 11.07
CA GLY A 174 22.26 -10.45 11.79
C GLY A 174 23.56 -10.69 11.02
N GLY A 175 24.67 -10.88 11.73
CA GLY A 175 25.96 -11.20 11.08
C GLY A 175 26.58 -10.09 10.22
N THR A 176 26.03 -8.87 10.25
CA THR A 176 26.50 -7.74 9.42
C THR A 176 26.99 -6.53 10.22
N LEU A 177 27.47 -5.50 9.52
CA LEU A 177 27.88 -4.21 10.05
C LEU A 177 26.74 -3.17 10.01
N THR A 178 25.51 -3.58 9.72
CA THR A 178 24.36 -2.67 9.75
C THR A 178 24.14 -2.13 11.16
N THR A 179 23.70 -0.88 11.27
CA THR A 179 23.30 -0.34 12.59
C THR A 179 22.00 -0.97 13.05
N SER A 180 21.61 -0.74 14.31
CA SER A 180 20.32 -1.20 14.84
C SER A 180 19.33 -0.06 15.09
N VAL A 181 18.06 -0.41 15.22
CA VAL A 181 16.99 0.50 15.67
C VAL A 181 16.13 -0.19 16.74
N LYS A 182 15.71 0.55 17.77
CA LYS A 182 14.88 -0.02 18.85
C LYS A 182 13.55 -0.54 18.29
N LEU A 183 13.16 -1.76 18.68
CA LEU A 183 11.90 -2.38 18.24
C LEU A 183 10.69 -1.49 18.52
N LEU A 184 10.62 -0.88 19.72
CA LEU A 184 9.50 0.00 20.09
C LEU A 184 9.33 1.19 19.13
N LYS A 185 10.42 1.70 18.55
CA LYS A 185 10.32 2.78 17.55
C LYS A 185 9.69 2.26 16.26
N CYS A 186 10.06 1.07 15.82
CA CYS A 186 9.47 0.41 14.64
C CYS A 186 7.97 0.15 14.85
N LEU A 187 7.58 -0.47 15.98
CA LEU A 187 6.17 -0.76 16.28
C LEU A 187 5.31 0.51 16.34
N ARG A 188 5.82 1.59 16.94
CA ARG A 188 5.13 2.89 16.97
C ARG A 188 4.96 3.50 15.58
N ALA A 189 6.01 3.43 14.74
CA ALA A 189 5.91 3.88 13.36
C ALA A 189 4.89 3.04 12.57
N ILE A 190 4.86 1.72 12.75
CA ILE A 190 3.86 0.88 12.09
C ILE A 190 2.45 1.28 12.56
N LYS A 191 2.21 1.45 13.86
CA LYS A 191 0.92 1.88 14.39
C LYS A 191 0.42 3.19 13.76
N GLU A 192 1.32 4.17 13.59
CA GLU A 192 1.00 5.50 13.08
C GLU A 192 0.67 5.49 11.57
N PHE A 193 1.35 4.65 10.78
CA PHE A 193 1.26 4.68 9.31
C PHE A 193 0.52 3.49 8.68
N ALA A 194 0.23 2.42 9.43
CA ALA A 194 -0.31 1.16 8.91
C ALA A 194 -1.52 1.36 7.99
N PHE A 195 -2.41 2.29 8.34
CA PHE A 195 -3.70 2.45 7.67
C PHE A 195 -3.97 3.83 7.06
N GLN A 196 -2.93 4.63 6.80
CA GLN A 196 -3.08 5.99 6.24
C GLN A 196 -3.51 5.99 4.77
N VAL A 197 -3.01 5.04 3.98
CA VAL A 197 -3.25 4.98 2.52
C VAL A 197 -4.07 3.76 2.10
N SER A 198 -4.32 2.82 3.02
CA SER A 198 -5.11 1.61 2.79
C SER A 198 -5.69 1.12 4.11
N GLU A 199 -6.93 0.64 4.10
CA GLU A 199 -7.58 0.11 5.31
C GLU A 199 -7.31 -1.37 5.55
N TYR A 200 -6.81 -2.07 4.52
CA TYR A 200 -6.57 -3.50 4.56
C TYR A 200 -5.41 -3.88 5.49
N PRO A 201 -5.39 -5.14 5.98
CA PRO A 201 -4.49 -5.57 7.04
C PRO A 201 -3.01 -5.33 6.75
N VAL A 202 -2.24 -5.12 7.82
CA VAL A 202 -0.77 -5.13 7.80
C VAL A 202 -0.28 -6.37 8.52
N VAL A 203 0.62 -7.13 7.88
CA VAL A 203 1.32 -8.25 8.51
C VAL A 203 2.72 -7.77 8.91
N ILE A 204 3.13 -8.07 10.13
CA ILE A 204 4.50 -7.89 10.59
C ILE A 204 5.13 -9.28 10.64
N THR A 205 6.18 -9.51 9.87
CA THR A 205 6.97 -10.74 9.95
C THR A 205 8.13 -10.51 10.92
N PHE A 206 8.23 -11.33 11.96
CA PHE A 206 9.36 -11.32 12.87
C PHE A 206 10.33 -12.46 12.54
N GLU A 207 11.55 -12.10 12.14
CA GLU A 207 12.67 -13.02 12.17
C GLU A 207 13.25 -13.03 13.59
N ASP A 208 12.84 -14.02 14.37
CA ASP A 208 13.05 -14.05 15.82
C ASP A 208 14.36 -14.76 16.22
N HIS A 209 15.29 -14.00 16.82
CA HIS A 209 16.55 -14.49 17.40
C HIS A 209 16.61 -14.27 18.93
N LEU A 210 15.47 -14.18 19.59
CA LEU A 210 15.35 -13.84 21.00
C LEU A 210 15.30 -15.08 21.91
N THR A 211 15.67 -14.87 23.18
CA THR A 211 15.40 -15.82 24.27
C THR A 211 13.94 -15.72 24.73
N ALA A 212 13.45 -16.73 25.45
CA ALA A 212 12.04 -16.79 25.87
C ALA A 212 11.58 -15.59 26.72
N ASP A 213 12.43 -15.07 27.60
CA ASP A 213 12.13 -13.86 28.41
C ASP A 213 12.01 -12.60 27.55
N LEU A 214 12.82 -12.49 26.49
CA LEU A 214 12.76 -11.41 25.53
C LEU A 214 11.53 -11.55 24.61
N GLN A 215 11.17 -12.77 24.21
CA GLN A 215 9.94 -13.05 23.47
C GLN A 215 8.69 -12.63 24.28
N GLU A 216 8.64 -12.98 25.56
CA GLU A 216 7.55 -12.54 26.46
C GLU A 216 7.48 -11.01 26.53
N LYS A 217 8.64 -10.34 26.64
CA LYS A 217 8.72 -8.87 26.61
C LYS A 217 8.21 -8.29 25.29
N VAL A 218 8.57 -8.88 24.15
CA VAL A 218 8.09 -8.45 22.82
C VAL A 218 6.58 -8.65 22.71
N ALA A 219 6.03 -9.79 23.14
CA ALA A 219 4.59 -10.05 23.12
C ALA A 219 3.81 -8.99 23.94
N LYS A 220 4.31 -8.63 25.14
CA LYS A 220 3.76 -7.54 25.96
C LYS A 220 3.86 -6.19 25.23
N MET A 221 4.98 -5.90 24.58
CA MET A 221 5.21 -4.66 23.85
C MET A 221 4.28 -4.51 22.65
N VAL A 222 4.13 -5.57 21.84
CA VAL A 222 3.24 -5.65 20.68
C VAL A 222 1.79 -5.47 21.11
N THR A 223 1.36 -6.24 22.13
CA THR A 223 0.02 -6.13 22.72
C THR A 223 -0.29 -4.71 23.19
N LYS A 224 0.62 -4.09 23.96
CA LYS A 224 0.44 -2.73 24.46
C LYS A 224 0.43 -1.69 23.34
N THR A 225 1.25 -1.88 22.32
CA THR A 225 1.40 -0.90 21.24
C THR A 225 0.16 -0.91 20.35
N PHE A 226 -0.26 -2.07 19.85
CA PHE A 226 -1.32 -2.17 18.86
C PHE A 226 -2.72 -2.25 19.48
N GLY A 227 -2.87 -2.75 20.72
CA GLY A 227 -4.17 -2.81 21.40
C GLY A 227 -5.23 -3.47 20.53
N GLY A 228 -6.36 -2.80 20.31
CA GLY A 228 -7.46 -3.30 19.47
C GLY A 228 -7.14 -3.44 17.97
N MET A 229 -6.02 -2.89 17.49
CA MET A 229 -5.54 -3.13 16.12
C MET A 229 -4.90 -4.52 15.99
N LEU A 230 -4.39 -5.10 17.07
CA LEU A 230 -3.77 -6.43 17.01
C LEU A 230 -4.83 -7.48 16.75
N TYR A 231 -4.70 -8.23 15.66
CA TYR A 231 -5.49 -9.41 15.42
C TYR A 231 -5.04 -10.53 16.35
N ARG A 232 -6.00 -11.21 16.97
CA ARG A 232 -5.80 -12.40 17.78
C ARG A 232 -6.76 -13.46 17.25
N PRO A 233 -6.26 -14.58 16.72
CA PRO A 233 -7.14 -15.63 16.24
C PRO A 233 -7.97 -16.18 17.39
N GLU A 234 -9.28 -16.31 17.16
CA GLU A 234 -10.12 -17.21 17.96
C GLU A 234 -9.83 -18.65 17.50
N ILE A 235 -10.08 -19.63 18.38
CA ILE A 235 -9.62 -21.03 18.23
C ILE A 235 -10.11 -21.67 16.91
N ASP A 236 -11.21 -21.17 16.33
CA ASP A 236 -11.76 -21.60 15.05
C ASP A 236 -11.76 -20.44 14.03
N GLY A 237 -11.28 -20.66 12.80
CA GLY A 237 -11.64 -19.78 11.65
C GLY A 237 -10.52 -19.10 10.86
N LEU A 238 -9.25 -19.54 10.91
CA LEU A 238 -8.20 -18.99 10.05
C LEU A 238 -8.53 -19.07 8.54
N GLU A 239 -9.24 -20.12 8.11
CA GLU A 239 -9.64 -20.31 6.72
C GLU A 239 -10.69 -19.30 6.22
N LYS A 240 -11.31 -18.54 7.13
CA LYS A 240 -12.35 -17.54 6.83
C LYS A 240 -11.84 -16.11 6.80
N LEU A 241 -10.54 -15.88 6.99
CA LEU A 241 -9.98 -14.55 7.03
C LEU A 241 -9.85 -13.95 5.63
N SER A 242 -10.52 -12.82 5.44
CA SER A 242 -10.45 -12.02 4.21
C SER A 242 -9.85 -10.64 4.49
N PRO A 243 -9.28 -9.96 3.48
CA PRO A 243 -8.88 -8.57 3.61
C PRO A 243 -9.97 -7.68 4.21
N GLU A 244 -11.24 -7.89 3.83
CA GLU A 244 -12.39 -7.14 4.33
C GLU A 244 -12.60 -7.34 5.83
N SER A 245 -12.63 -8.61 6.29
CA SER A 245 -12.80 -8.95 7.72
C SER A 245 -11.66 -8.45 8.62
N LEU A 246 -10.47 -8.25 8.02
CA LEU A 246 -9.25 -7.84 8.71
C LEU A 246 -8.93 -6.35 8.52
N LYS A 247 -9.88 -5.53 8.07
CA LYS A 247 -9.67 -4.08 7.98
C LYS A 247 -9.21 -3.49 9.32
N LYS A 248 -8.20 -2.62 9.25
CA LYS A 248 -7.53 -1.97 10.38
C LYS A 248 -6.89 -2.94 11.38
N LYS A 249 -6.62 -4.18 10.97
CA LYS A 249 -5.92 -5.17 11.79
C LYS A 249 -4.45 -5.33 11.45
N ILE A 250 -3.66 -5.56 12.48
CA ILE A 250 -2.24 -5.90 12.43
C ILE A 250 -2.08 -7.35 12.83
N LEU A 251 -1.50 -8.15 11.95
CA LEU A 251 -1.19 -9.56 12.17
C LEU A 251 0.29 -9.71 12.46
N ILE A 252 0.65 -10.63 13.35
CA ILE A 252 2.04 -11.01 13.60
C ILE A 252 2.25 -12.40 12.99
N SER A 253 3.22 -12.50 12.10
CA SER A 253 3.72 -13.77 11.56
C SER A 253 5.10 -14.00 12.13
N THR A 254 5.28 -15.10 12.85
CA THR A 254 6.56 -15.50 13.43
C THR A 254 6.62 -17.01 13.54
N LYS A 255 7.82 -17.56 13.79
CA LYS A 255 7.98 -18.99 14.01
C LYS A 255 7.16 -19.40 15.25
N PRO A 256 6.37 -20.48 15.19
CA PRO A 256 5.65 -20.96 16.35
C PRO A 256 6.63 -21.38 17.46
N PRO A 257 6.25 -21.24 18.74
CA PRO A 257 7.06 -21.73 19.86
C PRO A 257 7.35 -23.23 19.74
N ARG A 258 8.45 -23.71 20.33
CA ARG A 258 8.84 -25.13 20.26
C ARG A 258 7.78 -26.02 20.90
N GLU A 259 7.17 -25.57 21.99
CA GLU A 259 6.12 -26.26 22.73
C GLU A 259 4.85 -26.47 21.87
N TYR A 260 4.55 -25.54 20.95
CA TYR A 260 3.48 -25.69 19.97
C TYR A 260 3.81 -26.77 18.93
N LEU A 261 5.06 -26.85 18.49
CA LEU A 261 5.52 -27.88 17.56
C LEU A 261 5.55 -29.27 18.21
N GLU A 262 5.94 -29.35 19.49
CA GLU A 262 5.96 -30.58 20.28
C GLU A 262 4.55 -31.13 20.53
N THR A 263 3.57 -30.25 20.78
CA THR A 263 2.14 -30.64 20.95
C THR A 263 1.46 -31.06 19.65
N GLN A 264 1.89 -30.53 18.50
CA GLN A 264 1.43 -31.00 17.17
C GLN A 264 2.05 -32.37 16.81
N ASN A 265 3.32 -32.60 17.19
CA ASN A 265 3.98 -33.89 16.97
C ASN A 265 3.44 -35.00 17.87
N SER A 266 3.02 -34.70 19.11
CA SER A 266 2.41 -35.69 20.01
C SER A 266 0.97 -36.06 19.64
N ASN A 267 0.26 -35.22 18.87
CA ASN A 267 -1.08 -35.49 18.33
C ASN A 267 -1.08 -36.16 16.95
N SER A 268 0.08 -36.52 16.41
CA SER A 268 0.17 -37.27 15.15
C SER A 268 -0.04 -38.78 15.42
N PRO A 269 -1.01 -39.46 14.80
CA PRO A 269 -1.22 -40.88 15.04
C PRO A 269 -0.02 -41.68 14.50
N HIS A 270 0.57 -42.49 15.38
CA HIS A 270 1.62 -43.46 15.07
C HIS A 270 1.31 -44.24 13.79
N LYS A 271 2.07 -44.00 12.71
CA LYS A 271 2.33 -45.02 11.70
C LYS A 271 3.59 -45.77 12.09
N SER A 272 3.42 -46.74 12.98
CA SER A 272 4.37 -47.86 13.10
C SER A 272 3.96 -48.92 12.07
N GLU A 273 4.61 -48.93 10.91
CA GLU A 273 4.72 -50.14 10.10
C GLU A 273 6.19 -50.49 9.97
N LYS A 274 6.59 -51.48 10.76
CA LYS A 274 7.73 -52.33 10.46
C LYS A 274 7.36 -53.16 9.24
N THR A 275 8.07 -52.98 8.13
CA THR A 275 8.18 -54.01 7.10
C THR A 275 9.53 -54.68 7.26
N SER A 276 9.49 -55.85 7.90
CA SER A 276 10.42 -56.94 7.66
C SER A 276 10.09 -57.54 6.30
N GLU A 277 11.04 -57.53 5.36
CA GLU A 277 11.06 -58.54 4.30
C GLU A 277 12.49 -58.82 3.86
N GLU A 278 12.73 -60.11 3.72
CA GLU A 278 13.99 -60.80 3.56
C GLU A 278 14.16 -61.19 2.08
N GLN A 279 15.41 -61.43 1.67
CA GLN A 279 15.91 -62.24 0.54
C GLN A 279 16.25 -61.56 -0.80
N GLY A 280 17.51 -61.77 -1.20
CA GLY A 280 17.92 -61.94 -2.60
C GLY A 280 19.26 -61.31 -2.98
N GLY A 281 20.38 -61.99 -2.70
CA GLY A 281 21.73 -61.62 -3.17
C GLY A 281 22.85 -62.21 -2.32
#